data_AF-A0A9W9N8H6-F1
#
_entry.id   AF-A0A9W9N8H6-F1
#
_cell.length_a   1.000
_cell.length_b   1.000
_cell.length_c   1.000
_cell.angle_alpha   90.00
_cell.angle_beta   90.00
_cell.angle_gamma   90.00
#
_symmetry.space_group_name_H-M   'P 1'
#
loop_
_entity.id
_entity.type
_entity.pdbx_description
1 polymer ?
#
loop_
_entity_poly.entity_id
_entity_poly.type
_entity_poly.pdbx_seq_one_letter_code
_entity_poly.pdbx_strand_id
1 'polypeptide(L)'
;MINAFNAWLEVPSDSLQVIADVIGMLHTASLLVDDVEDSSLLRRGFPVAHNIFGVPQTINSANYMYFRALEKAQTLKSPDATRIIVYELLQLHRGQGMDLYWRDSLVCPTEREYLDMVGKKTGGLFRLAVKLMQAESPKTVPQGCVPLADKLGLLFQIRDDYQNLNSEEYSDSKAFGMTQPICNSITSSD
;
A
#
# COMPACT_ATOMS: atom_id res chain seq x y z
N MET A 1 -2.14 13.20 -0.44
CA MET A 1 -3.46 12.52 -0.56
C MET A 1 -4.38 12.91 0.59
N ILE A 2 -4.04 12.63 1.85
CA ILE A 2 -4.85 12.98 3.04
C ILE A 2 -5.33 14.45 3.02
N ASN A 3 -4.44 15.42 2.84
CA ASN A 3 -4.82 16.85 2.80
C ASN A 3 -5.81 17.19 1.67
N ALA A 4 -5.73 16.51 0.52
CA ALA A 4 -6.63 16.76 -0.60
C ALA A 4 -8.05 16.25 -0.30
N PHE A 5 -8.18 15.06 0.29
CA PHE A 5 -9.48 14.56 0.75
C PHE A 5 -10.03 15.37 1.93
N ASN A 6 -9.16 15.95 2.76
CA ASN A 6 -9.59 16.75 3.90
C ASN A 6 -10.28 18.05 3.49
N ALA A 7 -10.05 18.54 2.27
CA ALA A 7 -10.80 19.66 1.70
C ALA A 7 -12.31 19.37 1.56
N TRP A 8 -12.71 18.09 1.50
CA TRP A 8 -14.11 17.66 1.48
C TRP A 8 -14.57 17.10 2.83
N LEU A 9 -13.70 16.34 3.51
CA LEU A 9 -14.07 15.60 4.72
C LEU A 9 -13.98 16.42 5.99
N GLU A 10 -13.21 17.52 6.01
CA GLU A 10 -13.10 18.46 7.15
C GLU A 10 -12.94 17.75 8.50
N VAL A 11 -12.04 16.76 8.54
CA VAL A 11 -11.75 15.97 9.74
C VAL A 11 -11.10 16.88 10.79
N PRO A 12 -11.44 16.74 12.09
CA PRO A 12 -10.79 17.49 13.16
C PRO A 12 -9.28 17.28 13.14
N SER A 13 -8.51 18.34 13.41
CA SER A 13 -7.04 18.34 13.32
C SER A 13 -6.40 17.19 14.09
N ASP A 14 -6.88 16.93 15.30
CA ASP A 14 -6.31 15.92 16.19
C ASP A 14 -6.51 14.51 15.62
N SER A 15 -7.72 14.22 15.14
CA SER A 15 -8.04 12.95 14.46
C SER A 15 -7.27 12.82 13.15
N LEU A 16 -7.14 13.91 12.37
CA LEU A 16 -6.40 13.91 11.10
C LEU A 16 -4.91 13.58 11.31
N GLN A 17 -4.29 14.12 12.36
CA GLN A 17 -2.90 13.82 12.71
C GLN A 17 -2.74 12.35 13.11
N VAL A 18 -3.66 11.82 13.93
CA VAL A 18 -3.65 10.39 14.30
C VAL A 18 -3.76 9.52 13.04
N ILE A 19 -4.68 9.85 12.12
CA ILE A 19 -4.84 9.12 10.86
C ILE A 19 -3.57 9.19 10.02
N ALA A 20 -2.96 10.37 9.86
CA ALA A 20 -1.73 10.54 9.09
C ALA A 20 -0.58 9.69 9.66
N ASP A 21 -0.44 9.66 10.99
CA ASP A 21 0.58 8.86 11.66
C ASP A 21 0.31 7.36 11.49
N VAL A 22 -0.93 6.91 11.68
CA VAL A 22 -1.31 5.50 11.48
C VAL A 22 -1.00 5.06 10.04
N ILE A 23 -1.41 5.84 9.04
CA ILE A 23 -1.14 5.53 7.63
C ILE A 23 0.37 5.53 7.35
N GLY A 24 1.12 6.48 7.89
CA GLY A 24 2.58 6.55 7.73
C GLY A 24 3.30 5.34 8.35
N MET A 25 2.85 4.90 9.54
CA MET A 25 3.38 3.71 10.20
C MET A 25 3.08 2.45 9.40
N LEU A 26 1.83 2.26 8.95
CA LEU A 26 1.44 1.09 8.15
C LEU A 26 2.17 1.07 6.80
N HIS A 27 2.30 2.21 6.12
CA HIS A 27 3.05 2.32 4.87
C HIS A 27 4.53 1.93 5.04
N THR A 28 5.16 2.45 6.10
CA THR A 28 6.58 2.17 6.35
C THR A 28 6.79 0.71 6.74
N ALA A 29 5.91 0.17 7.60
CA ALA A 29 5.95 -1.24 7.97
C ALA A 29 5.77 -2.15 6.76
N SER A 30 4.84 -1.84 5.85
CA SER A 30 4.65 -2.64 4.64
C SER A 30 5.85 -2.58 3.71
N LEU A 31 6.51 -1.43 3.57
CA LEU A 31 7.74 -1.32 2.77
C LEU A 31 8.88 -2.19 3.33
N LEU A 32 9.02 -2.26 4.66
CA LEU A 32 10.05 -3.09 5.29
C LEU A 32 9.83 -4.59 5.02
N VAL A 33 8.57 -5.03 5.05
CA VAL A 33 8.21 -6.42 4.75
C VAL A 33 8.35 -6.70 3.25
N ASP A 34 7.81 -5.83 2.40
CA ASP A 34 7.88 -5.93 0.92
C ASP A 34 9.33 -5.99 0.44
N ASP A 35 10.23 -5.14 0.97
CA ASP A 35 11.66 -5.18 0.62
C ASP A 35 12.30 -6.53 0.94
N VAL A 36 11.93 -7.16 2.06
CA VAL A 36 12.40 -8.50 2.43
C VAL A 36 11.80 -9.57 1.52
N GLU A 37 10.48 -9.52 1.28
CA GLU A 37 9.76 -10.48 0.45
C GLU A 37 10.23 -10.47 -1.00
N ASP A 38 10.61 -9.30 -1.53
CA ASP A 38 11.12 -9.10 -2.89
C ASP A 38 12.64 -9.21 -3.00
N SER A 39 13.36 -9.45 -1.88
CA SER A 39 14.83 -9.45 -1.86
C SER A 39 15.43 -8.19 -2.50
N SER A 40 14.81 -7.04 -2.24
CA SER A 40 15.24 -5.75 -2.79
C SER A 40 16.63 -5.37 -2.27
N LEU A 41 17.44 -4.68 -3.09
CA LEU A 41 18.77 -4.23 -2.67
C LEU A 41 18.76 -2.80 -2.12
N LEU A 42 17.97 -1.92 -2.74
CA LEU A 42 17.87 -0.50 -2.41
C LEU A 42 16.41 -0.07 -2.19
N ARG A 43 16.23 1.00 -1.43
CA ARG A 43 15.01 1.79 -1.31
C ARG A 43 15.37 3.27 -1.36
N ARG A 44 14.85 3.99 -2.37
CA ARG A 44 15.11 5.43 -2.56
C ARG A 44 16.60 5.77 -2.60
N GLY A 45 17.41 4.92 -3.23
CA GLY A 45 18.86 5.09 -3.34
C GLY A 45 19.68 4.68 -2.12
N PHE A 46 19.05 4.21 -1.03
CA PHE A 46 19.74 3.74 0.18
C PHE A 46 19.61 2.22 0.34
N PRO A 47 20.57 1.54 0.99
CA PRO A 47 20.44 0.13 1.32
C PRO A 47 19.16 -0.14 2.12
N VAL A 48 18.44 -1.20 1.74
CA VAL A 48 17.24 -1.66 2.47
C VAL A 48 17.57 -2.05 3.91
N ALA A 49 16.58 -1.93 4.79
CA ALA A 49 16.76 -2.18 6.22
C ALA A 49 17.28 -3.59 6.54
N HIS A 50 16.87 -4.61 5.79
CA HIS A 50 17.30 -5.99 6.04
C HIS A 50 18.76 -6.26 5.64
N ASN A 51 19.35 -5.42 4.78
CA ASN A 51 20.79 -5.46 4.48
C ASN A 51 21.63 -4.80 5.57
N ILE A 52 21.04 -3.93 6.39
CA ILE A 52 21.72 -3.22 7.47
C ILE A 52 21.54 -3.96 8.81
N PHE A 53 20.30 -4.33 9.14
CA PHE A 53 19.91 -4.87 10.44
C PHE A 53 19.63 -6.37 10.43
N GLY A 54 19.62 -6.99 9.24
CA GLY A 54 19.28 -8.39 9.04
C GLY A 54 17.77 -8.63 8.96
N VAL A 55 17.39 -9.62 8.16
CA VAL A 55 16.00 -10.05 7.93
C VAL A 55 15.20 -10.24 9.24
N PRO A 56 15.71 -10.95 10.29
CA PRO A 56 14.93 -11.19 11.50
C PRO A 56 14.51 -9.91 12.23
N GLN A 57 15.43 -8.93 12.32
CA GLN A 57 15.13 -7.66 13.01
C GLN A 57 14.19 -6.79 12.20
N THR A 58 14.34 -6.76 10.88
CA THR A 58 13.46 -6.01 9.98
C THR A 58 12.02 -6.52 10.06
N ILE A 59 11.80 -7.83 9.97
CA ILE A 59 10.46 -8.43 10.09
C ILE A 59 9.85 -8.14 11.47
N ASN A 60 10.62 -8.36 12.55
CA ASN A 60 10.13 -8.11 13.90
C ASN A 60 9.72 -6.63 14.11
N SER A 61 10.54 -5.70 13.61
CA SER A 61 10.28 -4.26 13.73
C SER A 61 9.06 -3.82 12.92
N ALA A 62 8.90 -4.34 11.70
CA ALA A 62 7.74 -4.05 10.87
C ALA A 62 6.44 -4.57 11.51
N ASN A 63 6.47 -5.81 12.02
CA ASN A 63 5.33 -6.40 12.72
C ASN A 63 4.96 -5.63 13.98
N TYR A 64 5.96 -5.22 14.77
CA TYR A 64 5.73 -4.34 15.92
C TYR A 64 5.06 -3.02 15.50
N MET A 65 5.50 -2.41 14.40
CA MET A 65 4.90 -1.17 13.88
C MET A 65 3.44 -1.36 13.44
N TYR A 66 3.07 -2.51 12.87
CA TYR A 66 1.66 -2.80 12.56
C TYR A 66 0.77 -2.74 13.81
N PHE A 67 1.21 -3.38 14.91
CA PHE A 67 0.45 -3.36 16.16
C PHE A 67 0.47 -2.00 16.85
N ARG A 68 1.56 -1.24 16.75
CA ARG A 68 1.61 0.13 17.26
C ARG A 68 0.70 1.08 16.48
N ALA A 69 0.57 0.89 15.17
CA ALA A 69 -0.41 1.63 14.37
C ALA A 69 -1.84 1.29 14.80
N LEU A 70 -2.13 0.02 15.09
CA LEU A 70 -3.44 -0.41 15.59
C LEU A 70 -3.73 0.15 16.99
N GLU A 71 -2.77 0.13 17.90
CA GLU A 71 -2.88 0.76 19.23
C GLU A 71 -3.16 2.26 19.10
N LYS A 72 -2.42 2.95 18.25
CA LYS A 72 -2.63 4.39 18.01
C LYS A 72 -4.00 4.68 17.40
N ALA A 73 -4.49 3.84 16.50
CA ALA A 73 -5.81 4.02 15.92
C ALA A 73 -6.96 3.88 16.94
N GLN A 74 -6.74 3.19 18.06
CA GLN A 74 -7.76 3.09 19.13
C GLN A 74 -7.99 4.43 19.85
N THR A 75 -7.14 5.44 19.64
CA THR A 75 -7.37 6.78 20.19
C THR A 75 -8.31 7.63 19.32
N LEU A 76 -8.74 7.13 18.16
CA LEU A 76 -9.76 7.78 17.33
C LEU A 76 -11.14 7.67 18.01
N LYS A 77 -12.04 8.60 17.68
CA LYS A 77 -13.36 8.67 18.31
C LYS A 77 -14.32 7.60 17.78
N SER A 78 -14.12 7.19 16.53
CA SER A 78 -14.97 6.22 15.86
C SER A 78 -14.68 4.80 16.34
N PRO A 79 -15.70 4.07 16.83
CA PRO A 79 -15.52 2.66 17.22
C PRO A 79 -15.21 1.75 16.02
N ASP A 80 -15.44 2.23 14.80
CA ASP A 80 -15.20 1.48 13.57
C ASP A 80 -13.74 1.51 13.10
N ALA A 81 -12.89 2.38 13.66
CA ALA A 81 -11.51 2.55 13.22
C ALA A 81 -10.72 1.23 13.16
N THR A 82 -10.78 0.45 14.25
CA THR A 82 -10.15 -0.87 14.35
C THR A 82 -10.69 -1.83 13.29
N ARG A 83 -12.01 -1.87 13.08
CA ARG A 83 -12.66 -2.74 12.09
C ARG A 83 -12.22 -2.40 10.68
N ILE A 84 -12.14 -1.12 10.35
CA ILE A 84 -11.68 -0.62 9.05
C ILE A 84 -10.22 -1.01 8.80
N ILE A 85 -9.33 -0.78 9.78
CA ILE A 85 -7.90 -1.11 9.67
C ILE A 85 -7.72 -2.61 9.46
N VAL A 86 -8.34 -3.45 10.29
CA VAL A 86 -8.21 -4.91 10.18
C VAL A 86 -8.69 -5.38 8.81
N TYR A 87 -9.83 -4.87 8.33
CA TYR A 87 -10.35 -5.24 7.02
C TYR A 87 -9.39 -4.85 5.89
N GLU A 88 -8.89 -3.61 5.85
CA GLU A 88 -7.99 -3.17 4.77
C GLU A 88 -6.61 -3.83 4.86
N LEU A 89 -6.09 -4.13 6.06
CA LEU A 89 -4.85 -4.90 6.20
C LEU A 89 -5.01 -6.34 5.69
N LEU A 90 -6.17 -6.97 5.91
CA LEU A 90 -6.47 -8.28 5.33
C LEU A 90 -6.53 -8.22 3.80
N GLN A 91 -7.10 -7.15 3.23
CA GLN A 91 -7.08 -6.95 1.77
C GLN A 91 -5.65 -6.76 1.26
N LEU A 92 -4.84 -5.94 1.94
CA LEU A 92 -3.44 -5.72 1.59
C LEU A 92 -2.67 -7.05 1.52
N HIS A 93 -2.78 -7.89 2.56
CA HIS A 93 -2.12 -9.20 2.58
C HIS A 93 -2.66 -10.18 1.54
N ARG A 94 -3.97 -10.12 1.20
CA ARG A 94 -4.52 -10.90 0.08
C ARG A 94 -3.93 -10.45 -1.25
N GLY A 95 -3.78 -9.15 -1.45
CA GLY A 95 -3.10 -8.58 -2.61
C GLY A 95 -1.65 -9.07 -2.71
N GLN A 96 -0.88 -8.87 -1.63
CA GLN A 96 0.51 -9.31 -1.54
C GLN A 96 0.65 -10.81 -1.78
N GLY A 97 -0.21 -11.63 -1.18
CA GLY A 97 -0.16 -13.08 -1.35
C GLY A 97 -0.41 -13.54 -2.80
N MET A 98 -1.27 -12.85 -3.54
CA MET A 98 -1.46 -13.14 -4.98
C MET A 98 -0.21 -12.78 -5.79
N ASP A 99 0.38 -11.61 -5.52
CA ASP A 99 1.60 -11.13 -6.16
C ASP A 99 2.76 -12.12 -5.96
N LEU A 100 3.02 -12.49 -4.70
CA LEU A 100 4.05 -13.48 -4.34
C LEU A 100 3.76 -14.86 -4.96
N TYR A 101 2.50 -15.31 -4.94
CA TYR A 101 2.12 -16.60 -5.53
C TYR A 101 2.42 -16.66 -7.03
N TRP A 102 2.03 -15.61 -7.77
CA TRP A 102 2.29 -15.55 -9.22
C TRP A 102 3.77 -15.48 -9.53
N ARG A 103 4.52 -14.68 -8.77
CA ARG A 103 5.98 -14.57 -8.88
C ARG A 103 6.67 -15.92 -8.65
N ASP A 104 6.37 -16.57 -7.53
CA ASP A 104 7.08 -17.78 -7.10
C ASP A 104 6.62 -19.02 -7.88
N SER A 105 5.39 -19.02 -8.41
CA SER A 105 4.85 -20.10 -9.24
C SER A 105 5.06 -19.89 -10.75
N LEU A 106 5.64 -18.75 -11.15
CA LEU A 106 5.86 -18.36 -12.55
C LEU A 106 4.57 -18.36 -13.40
N VAL A 107 3.45 -17.99 -12.78
CA VAL A 107 2.14 -17.89 -13.46
C VAL A 107 1.87 -16.43 -13.80
N CYS A 108 1.69 -16.12 -15.08
CA CYS A 108 1.28 -14.78 -15.48
C CYS A 108 -0.23 -14.59 -15.22
N PRO A 109 -0.64 -13.58 -14.44
CA PRO A 109 -2.05 -13.27 -14.25
C PRO A 109 -2.67 -12.66 -15.51
N THR A 110 -3.99 -12.78 -15.64
CA THR A 110 -4.76 -11.96 -16.58
C THR A 110 -4.79 -10.50 -16.13
N GLU A 111 -5.05 -9.56 -17.04
CA GLU A 111 -5.21 -8.14 -16.71
C GLU A 111 -6.23 -7.93 -15.58
N ARG A 112 -7.36 -8.63 -15.63
CA ARG A 112 -8.40 -8.52 -14.61
C ARG A 112 -7.91 -8.95 -13.22
N GLU A 113 -7.15 -10.04 -13.15
CA GLU A 113 -6.57 -10.54 -11.91
C GLU A 113 -5.52 -9.57 -11.37
N TYR A 114 -4.67 -9.04 -12.25
CA TYR A 114 -3.70 -8.00 -11.90
C TYR A 114 -4.39 -6.76 -11.31
N LEU A 115 -5.43 -6.22 -11.96
CA LEU A 115 -6.17 -5.06 -11.46
C LEU A 115 -6.81 -5.31 -10.08
N ASP A 116 -7.33 -6.52 -9.85
CA ASP A 116 -7.88 -6.92 -8.55
C ASP A 116 -6.80 -7.06 -7.46
N MET A 117 -5.63 -7.61 -7.80
CA MET A 117 -4.46 -7.65 -6.92
C MET A 117 -3.99 -6.25 -6.53
N VAL A 118 -3.82 -5.36 -7.51
CA VAL A 118 -3.41 -3.97 -7.28
C VAL A 118 -4.43 -3.22 -6.42
N GLY A 119 -5.72 -3.42 -6.70
CA GLY A 119 -6.81 -2.85 -5.90
C GLY A 119 -6.74 -3.29 -4.43
N LYS A 120 -6.27 -4.50 -4.16
CA LYS A 120 -6.09 -5.03 -2.80
C LYS A 120 -4.79 -4.54 -2.14
N LYS A 121 -3.64 -4.74 -2.78
CA LYS A 121 -2.30 -4.40 -2.26
C LYS A 121 -2.14 -2.89 -2.04
N THR A 122 -2.27 -2.12 -3.12
CA THR A 122 -1.96 -0.68 -3.12
C THR A 122 -3.20 0.16 -2.85
N GLY A 123 -4.34 -0.22 -3.45
CA GLY A 123 -5.62 0.44 -3.20
C GLY A 123 -6.08 0.34 -1.74
N GLY A 124 -5.70 -0.73 -1.03
CA GLY A 124 -6.05 -0.94 0.38
C GLY A 124 -5.62 0.20 1.30
N LEU A 125 -4.40 0.73 1.14
CA LEU A 125 -3.90 1.79 1.99
C LEU A 125 -4.53 3.15 1.67
N PHE A 126 -4.83 3.43 0.40
CA PHE A 126 -5.58 4.62 -0.01
C PHE A 126 -7.02 4.60 0.54
N ARG A 127 -7.72 3.46 0.38
CA ARG A 127 -9.05 3.26 0.95
C ARG A 127 -9.04 3.38 2.47
N LEU A 128 -8.02 2.81 3.13
CA LEU A 128 -7.89 2.87 4.57
C LEU A 128 -7.86 4.32 5.06
N ALA A 129 -6.99 5.15 4.48
CA ALA A 129 -6.89 6.56 4.85
C ALA A 129 -8.24 7.27 4.69
N VAL A 130 -8.89 7.09 3.53
CA VAL A 130 -10.18 7.74 3.25
C VAL A 130 -11.28 7.24 4.17
N LYS A 131 -11.39 5.93 4.42
CA LYS A 131 -12.42 5.37 5.31
C LYS A 131 -12.25 5.84 6.76
N LEU A 132 -11.02 5.93 7.26
CA LEU A 132 -10.76 6.49 8.59
C LEU A 132 -11.13 7.97 8.65
N MET A 133 -10.79 8.75 7.62
CA MET A 133 -11.19 10.16 7.54
C MET A 133 -12.71 10.32 7.48
N GLN A 134 -13.41 9.47 6.73
CA GLN A 134 -14.87 9.45 6.67
C GLN A 134 -15.49 9.13 8.03
N ALA A 135 -14.90 8.19 8.77
CA ALA A 135 -15.37 7.79 10.10
C ALA A 135 -15.19 8.88 11.17
N GLU A 136 -14.22 9.78 10.99
CA GLU A 136 -13.94 10.91 11.90
C GLU A 136 -14.49 12.26 11.38
N SER A 137 -15.11 12.28 10.21
CA SER A 137 -15.66 13.49 9.61
C SER A 137 -16.93 13.94 10.34
N PRO A 138 -17.09 15.24 10.67
CA PRO A 138 -18.32 15.77 11.22
C PRO A 138 -19.41 15.99 10.15
N LYS A 139 -19.09 15.83 8.86
CA LYS A 139 -20.00 16.12 7.74
C LYS A 139 -20.53 14.85 7.09
N THR A 140 -21.66 14.99 6.39
CA THR A 140 -22.13 13.95 5.48
C THR A 140 -21.10 13.76 4.37
N VAL A 141 -20.52 12.59 4.35
CA VAL A 141 -19.45 12.20 3.45
C VAL A 141 -19.95 12.05 2.01
N PRO A 142 -19.27 12.64 1.01
CA PRO A 142 -19.59 12.37 -0.40
C PRO A 142 -19.40 10.89 -0.75
N GLN A 143 -20.37 10.28 -1.43
CA GLN A 143 -20.30 8.86 -1.81
C GLN A 143 -19.11 8.52 -2.73
N GLY A 144 -18.54 9.51 -3.42
CA GLY A 144 -17.47 9.31 -4.40
C GLY A 144 -16.05 9.15 -3.83
N CYS A 145 -15.81 9.38 -2.54
CA CYS A 145 -14.44 9.43 -2.01
C CYS A 145 -13.71 8.08 -2.07
N VAL A 146 -14.39 6.98 -1.68
CA VAL A 146 -13.78 5.63 -1.72
C VAL A 146 -13.53 5.16 -3.16
N PRO A 147 -14.50 5.24 -4.10
CA PRO A 147 -14.24 4.92 -5.50
C PRO A 147 -13.13 5.75 -6.13
N LEU A 148 -12.96 7.01 -5.72
CA LEU A 148 -11.84 7.84 -6.18
C LEU A 148 -10.50 7.34 -5.62
N ALA A 149 -10.46 6.99 -4.33
CA ALA A 149 -9.27 6.43 -3.69
C ALA A 149 -8.83 5.12 -4.36
N ASP A 150 -9.78 4.27 -4.75
CA ASP A 150 -9.51 3.02 -5.49
C ASP A 150 -8.82 3.29 -6.83
N LYS A 151 -9.36 4.21 -7.62
CA LYS A 151 -8.78 4.60 -8.91
C LYS A 151 -7.39 5.20 -8.76
N LEU A 152 -7.20 6.05 -7.73
CA LEU A 152 -5.89 6.63 -7.43
C LEU A 152 -4.87 5.56 -7.04
N GLY A 153 -5.26 4.57 -6.25
CA GLY A 153 -4.39 3.45 -5.88
C GLY A 153 -3.97 2.62 -7.10
N LEU A 154 -4.92 2.35 -8.01
CA LEU A 154 -4.64 1.66 -9.27
C LEU A 154 -3.65 2.43 -10.14
N LEU A 155 -3.93 3.71 -10.38
CA LEU A 155 -3.08 4.59 -11.18
C LEU A 155 -1.67 4.73 -10.58
N PHE A 156 -1.59 4.79 -9.25
CA PHE A 156 -0.32 4.87 -8.55
C PHE A 156 0.53 3.62 -8.81
N GLN A 157 -0.04 2.42 -8.70
CA GLN A 157 0.71 1.20 -8.92
C GLN A 157 1.11 1.02 -10.39
N ILE A 158 0.20 1.25 -11.33
CA ILE A 158 0.51 1.16 -12.77
C ILE A 158 1.67 2.11 -13.13
N ARG A 159 1.68 3.31 -12.55
CA ARG A 159 2.77 4.26 -12.73
C ARG A 159 4.08 3.76 -12.10
N ASP A 160 4.06 3.25 -10.86
CA ASP A 160 5.25 2.70 -10.19
C ASP A 160 5.87 1.58 -11.02
N ASP A 161 5.04 0.65 -11.46
CA ASP A 161 5.36 -0.46 -12.34
C ASP A 161 5.98 -0.01 -13.68
N TYR A 162 5.36 0.97 -14.34
CA TYR A 162 5.90 1.54 -15.58
C TYR A 162 7.25 2.25 -15.36
N GLN A 163 7.41 2.98 -14.25
CA GLN A 163 8.64 3.69 -13.92
C GLN A 163 9.79 2.71 -13.62
N ASN A 164 9.49 1.59 -12.97
CA ASN A 164 10.46 0.51 -12.71
C ASN A 164 11.04 -0.07 -14.03
N LEU A 165 10.28 -0.05 -15.14
CA LEU A 165 10.73 -0.58 -16.44
C LEU A 165 11.43 0.46 -17.33
N ASN A 166 11.03 1.74 -17.28
CA ASN A 166 11.44 2.74 -18.27
C ASN A 166 12.46 3.77 -17.79
N SER A 167 12.82 3.81 -16.52
CA SER A 167 13.81 4.78 -16.05
C SER A 167 15.12 4.11 -15.64
N GLU A 168 16.22 4.50 -16.31
CA GLU A 168 17.59 4.10 -15.96
C GLU A 168 17.88 4.35 -14.47
N GLU A 169 17.35 5.45 -13.93
CA GLU A 169 17.47 5.86 -12.52
C GLU A 169 16.73 4.93 -11.53
N TYR A 170 15.66 4.24 -11.96
CA TYR A 170 14.96 3.25 -11.11
C TYR A 170 15.47 1.83 -11.28
N SER A 171 16.02 1.49 -12.45
CA SER A 171 16.58 0.16 -12.73
C SER A 171 17.73 -0.23 -11.78
N ASP A 172 18.45 0.78 -11.25
CA ASP A 172 19.48 0.59 -10.23
C ASP A 172 18.91 0.51 -8.79
N SER A 173 17.64 0.85 -8.57
CA SER A 173 17.07 1.15 -7.24
C SER A 173 16.09 0.12 -6.67
N LYS A 174 15.61 -0.86 -7.45
CA LYS A 174 14.66 -1.90 -7.00
C LYS A 174 14.83 -3.19 -7.82
N ALA A 175 14.65 -4.34 -7.18
CA ALA A 175 14.58 -5.62 -7.90
C ALA A 175 13.31 -5.66 -8.77
N PHE A 176 13.43 -6.22 -9.98
CA PHE A 176 12.36 -6.30 -10.97
C PHE A 176 11.20 -7.19 -10.48
N GLY A 177 10.01 -6.61 -10.28
CA GLY A 177 8.77 -7.34 -9.97
C GLY A 177 8.13 -7.99 -11.21
N MET A 178 6.99 -8.66 -11.02
CA MET A 178 6.21 -9.37 -12.06
C MET A 178 5.57 -8.46 -13.14
N THR A 179 5.92 -7.19 -13.18
CA THR A 179 5.48 -6.23 -14.19
C THR A 179 5.98 -6.59 -15.60
N GLN A 180 7.18 -7.19 -15.71
CA GLN A 180 7.80 -7.48 -17.01
C GLN A 180 7.06 -8.58 -17.81
N PRO A 181 6.65 -9.73 -17.21
CA PRO A 181 5.81 -10.71 -17.91
C PRO A 181 4.47 -10.16 -18.40
N ILE A 182 3.80 -9.31 -17.60
CA ILE A 182 2.51 -8.73 -17.97
C ILE A 182 2.68 -7.78 -19.16
N CYS A 183 3.65 -6.86 -19.11
CA CYS A 183 3.98 -5.99 -20.25
C CYS A 183 4.35 -6.81 -21.49
N ASN A 184 5.17 -7.84 -21.36
CA ASN A 184 5.56 -8.70 -22.47
C ASN A 184 4.35 -9.43 -23.07
N SER A 185 3.43 -9.94 -22.26
CA SER A 185 2.20 -10.61 -22.71
C SER A 185 1.23 -9.68 -23.45
N ILE A 186 1.15 -8.41 -23.02
CA ILE A 186 0.35 -7.37 -23.69
C ILE A 186 0.98 -6.98 -25.03
N THR A 187 2.32 -6.86 -25.09
CA THR A 187 3.03 -6.49 -26.33
C THR A 187 3.21 -7.65 -27.33
N SER A 188 3.07 -8.91 -26.89
CA SER A 188 3.15 -10.09 -27.76
C SER A 188 1.80 -10.51 -28.36
N SER A 189 0.75 -9.71 -28.12
CA SER A 189 -0.59 -9.94 -28.65
C SER A 189 -0.88 -9.17 -29.95
N ASP A 190 0.15 -8.53 -30.54
CA ASP A 190 0.12 -7.90 -31.87
C ASP A 190 0.90 -8.74 -32.91
#